data_AF-A0A7K9YB51-F1
#
_entry.id   AF-A0A7K9YB51-F1
#
_cell.length_a   1.000
_cell.length_b   1.000
_cell.length_c   1.000
_cell.angle_alpha   90.00
_cell.angle_beta   90.00
_cell.angle_gamma   90.00
#
_symmetry.space_group_name_H-M   'P 1'
#
loop_
_entity.id
_entity.type
_entity.pdbx_description
1 polymer ?
#
loop_
_entity_poly.entity_id
_entity_poly.type
_entity_poly.pdbx_seq_one_letter_code
_entity_poly.pdbx_strand_id
1 'polypeptide(L)'
;RGLEAAELLHLELAVENGTGGQAPARPLTWQVEYPGQDPEAQKDKLVWEVQVSERDMRVLVPLVQELELLNTSPLTGVPRTVPVTLVTVEVGGAVSELSEPPGCESADTQVLQVSEGCDAVFVGGKESRGARGVRVDFWARRLHASLLFTVWAPLLPLRVQLGDTALEQVRGWRLPGNTDSSAVDVEDHGEDAERRARSCRPQYQRTAVRFLAHFVAHPQDGGRHLSYLPGPEWLLDVTHLVAGWARVQDPRVA
;
A
#
# COMPACT_ATOMS: atom_id res chain seq x y z
N ARG A 1 35.16 -41.86 13.15
CA ARG A 1 33.93 -42.68 13.01
C ARG A 1 32.95 -42.13 14.01
N GLY A 2 32.00 -41.30 13.57
CA GLY A 2 30.91 -40.84 14.42
C GLY A 2 30.02 -42.05 14.75
N LEU A 3 29.61 -42.16 16.01
CA LEU A 3 28.60 -43.13 16.42
C LEU A 3 27.30 -42.77 15.70
N GLU A 4 26.89 -43.60 14.74
CA GLU A 4 25.51 -43.58 14.25
C GLU A 4 24.61 -43.91 15.45
N ALA A 5 23.64 -43.04 15.73
CA ALA A 5 22.64 -43.31 16.74
C ALA A 5 21.87 -44.57 16.30
N ALA A 6 21.85 -45.59 17.16
CA ALA A 6 21.04 -46.78 16.92
C ALA A 6 19.56 -46.41 17.05
N GLU A 7 18.80 -46.55 15.96
CA GLU A 7 17.35 -46.40 15.98
C GLU A 7 16.73 -47.56 16.79
N LEU A 8 16.12 -47.23 17.93
CA LEU A 8 15.58 -48.20 18.89
C LEU A 8 14.08 -48.47 18.69
N LEU A 9 13.33 -47.50 18.17
CA LEU A 9 11.89 -47.59 17.96
C LEU A 9 11.45 -46.61 16.85
N HIS A 10 10.65 -47.10 15.91
CA HIS A 10 9.93 -46.28 14.93
C HIS A 10 8.42 -46.41 15.21
N LEU A 11 7.72 -45.28 15.33
CA LEU A 11 6.29 -45.25 15.64
C LEU A 11 5.55 -44.37 14.64
N GLU A 12 4.61 -44.94 13.91
CA GLU A 12 3.69 -44.18 13.05
C GLU A 12 2.35 -44.00 13.77
N LEU A 13 1.93 -42.75 13.95
CA LEU A 13 0.71 -42.37 14.65
C LEU A 13 -0.26 -41.77 13.63
N ALA A 14 -1.48 -42.30 13.57
CA ALA A 14 -2.57 -41.75 12.77
C ALA A 14 -3.72 -41.32 13.68
N VAL A 15 -4.38 -40.21 13.33
CA VAL A 15 -5.58 -39.72 14.00
C VAL A 15 -6.78 -40.13 13.15
N GLU A 16 -7.63 -41.01 13.68
CA GLU A 16 -8.88 -41.36 13.00
C GLU A 16 -9.87 -40.19 13.12
N ASN A 17 -10.58 -39.89 12.03
CA ASN A 17 -11.62 -38.86 12.00
C ASN A 17 -12.76 -39.24 12.95
N GLY A 18 -12.70 -38.76 14.20
CA GLY A 18 -13.59 -39.20 15.28
C GLY A 18 -13.88 -38.11 16.31
N THR A 19 -15.01 -37.43 16.10
CA THR A 19 -15.90 -36.76 17.07
C THR A 19 -15.28 -36.06 18.30
N GLY A 20 -15.12 -34.74 18.21
CA GLY A 20 -15.61 -33.85 19.27
C GLY A 20 -14.70 -33.60 20.47
N GLY A 21 -13.37 -33.65 20.31
CA GLY A 21 -12.46 -33.18 21.36
C GLY A 21 -11.67 -31.97 20.90
N GLN A 22 -12.10 -30.78 21.32
CA GLN A 22 -11.49 -29.46 21.08
C GLN A 22 -10.11 -29.30 21.77
N ALA A 23 -9.48 -30.39 22.19
CA ALA A 23 -8.18 -30.38 22.84
C ALA A 23 -7.07 -30.31 21.78
N PRO A 24 -6.27 -29.22 21.73
CA PRO A 24 -5.21 -29.03 20.74
C PRO A 24 -4.07 -30.04 20.91
N ALA A 25 -3.93 -30.62 22.11
CA ALA A 25 -2.93 -31.61 22.47
C ALA A 25 -3.60 -32.92 22.93
N ARG A 26 -3.09 -34.05 22.44
CA ARG A 26 -3.47 -35.40 22.88
C ARG A 26 -2.26 -36.03 23.61
N PRO A 27 -2.39 -36.42 24.89
CA PRO A 27 -1.29 -37.06 25.59
C PRO A 27 -1.07 -38.50 25.09
N LEU A 28 0.16 -38.82 24.71
CA LEU A 28 0.66 -40.15 24.42
C LEU A 28 1.57 -40.58 25.58
N THR A 29 1.18 -41.61 26.32
CA THR A 29 1.98 -42.16 27.42
C THR A 29 2.78 -43.37 26.94
N TRP A 30 4.07 -43.41 27.27
CA TRP A 30 4.92 -44.56 26.97
C TRP A 30 5.86 -44.87 28.13
N GLN A 31 6.25 -46.14 28.21
CA GLN A 31 7.18 -46.66 29.21
C GLN A 31 8.03 -47.76 28.56
N VAL A 32 9.29 -47.89 29.02
CA VAL A 32 10.20 -48.96 28.57
C VAL A 32 10.40 -49.94 29.70
N GLU A 33 10.12 -51.21 29.41
CA GLU A 33 10.27 -52.33 30.33
C GLU A 33 11.49 -53.17 29.95
N TYR A 34 12.32 -53.50 30.94
CA TYR A 34 13.48 -54.39 30.76
C TYR A 34 13.24 -55.73 31.48
N PRO A 35 13.70 -56.86 30.91
CA PRO A 35 13.60 -58.16 31.57
C PRO A 35 14.32 -58.16 32.93
N GLY A 36 13.68 -58.67 33.97
CA GLY A 36 14.25 -58.79 35.33
C GLY A 36 14.08 -57.54 36.21
N GLN A 37 13.32 -56.55 35.75
CA GLN A 37 13.04 -55.33 36.50
C GLN A 37 11.84 -55.51 37.46
N ASP A 38 11.94 -54.93 38.66
CA ASP A 38 10.90 -54.99 39.70
C ASP A 38 9.60 -54.32 39.23
N PRO A 39 8.43 -55.00 39.29
CA PRO A 39 7.14 -54.42 38.91
C PRO A 39 6.70 -53.22 39.77
N GLU A 40 7.21 -53.07 41.00
CA GLU A 40 6.94 -51.91 41.86
C GLU A 40 7.93 -50.76 41.64
N ALA A 41 9.00 -50.96 40.86
CA ALA A 41 9.90 -49.89 40.45
C ALA A 41 9.20 -49.04 39.38
N GLN A 42 8.36 -48.11 39.85
CA GLN A 42 7.63 -47.14 39.06
C GLN A 42 8.60 -46.30 38.23
N LYS A 43 8.94 -46.78 37.02
CA LYS A 43 9.77 -46.01 36.08
C LYS A 43 8.94 -44.87 35.48
N ASP A 44 9.64 -43.78 35.19
CA ASP A 44 9.11 -42.55 34.63
C ASP A 44 8.19 -42.85 33.43
N LYS A 45 6.87 -42.81 33.67
CA LYS A 45 5.88 -42.76 32.59
C LYS A 45 6.08 -41.44 31.87
N LEU A 46 6.60 -41.52 30.65
CA LEU A 46 6.83 -40.34 29.85
C LEU A 46 5.54 -40.01 29.11
N VAL A 47 5.11 -38.76 29.24
CA VAL A 47 3.94 -38.23 28.55
C VAL A 47 4.44 -37.32 27.44
N TRP A 48 4.08 -37.63 26.20
CA TRP A 48 4.27 -36.76 25.05
C TRP A 48 2.95 -36.07 24.71
N GLU A 49 2.99 -34.78 24.43
CA GLU A 49 1.82 -34.05 23.95
C GLU A 49 1.85 -33.98 22.43
N VAL A 50 0.99 -34.77 21.77
CA VAL A 50 0.84 -34.74 20.32
C VAL A 50 -0.16 -33.66 19.95
N GLN A 51 0.29 -32.62 19.25
CA GLN A 51 -0.61 -31.56 18.78
C GLN A 51 -1.45 -32.07 17.61
N VAL A 52 -2.77 -32.08 17.77
CA VAL A 52 -3.73 -32.56 16.75
C VAL A 52 -4.56 -31.38 16.30
N SER A 53 -4.50 -31.06 15.00
CA SER A 53 -5.34 -30.03 14.39
C SER A 53 -6.40 -30.69 13.52
N GLU A 54 -7.67 -30.30 13.68
CA GLU A 54 -8.78 -30.80 12.85
C GLU A 54 -8.73 -30.27 11.41
N ARG A 55 -7.91 -29.24 11.13
CA ARG A 55 -7.71 -28.68 9.79
C ARG A 55 -6.25 -28.83 9.39
N ASP A 56 -5.97 -29.78 8.51
CA ASP A 56 -4.63 -29.96 7.93
C ASP A 56 -4.41 -28.91 6.81
N MET A 57 -4.21 -27.67 7.24
CA MET A 57 -3.89 -26.53 6.38
C MET A 57 -2.49 -26.68 5.80
N ARG A 58 -2.37 -26.64 4.47
CA ARG A 58 -1.10 -26.88 3.77
C ARG A 58 -0.47 -25.62 3.20
N VAL A 59 -1.30 -24.67 2.76
CA VAL A 59 -0.85 -23.48 2.03
C VAL A 59 -1.65 -22.27 2.48
N LEU A 60 -0.94 -21.15 2.65
CA LEU A 60 -1.51 -19.82 2.78
C LEU A 60 -1.48 -19.15 1.40
N VAL A 61 -2.60 -18.59 0.96
CA VAL A 61 -2.71 -17.92 -0.33
C VAL A 61 -3.23 -16.49 -0.12
N PRO A 62 -2.40 -15.47 -0.35
CA PRO A 62 -2.85 -14.08 -0.38
C PRO A 62 -3.49 -13.75 -1.73
N LEU A 63 -4.73 -13.28 -1.69
CA LEU A 63 -5.51 -12.87 -2.85
C LEU A 63 -5.61 -11.35 -2.89
N VAL A 64 -5.28 -10.77 -4.05
CA VAL A 64 -5.38 -9.33 -4.32
C VAL A 64 -5.92 -9.11 -5.72
N GLN A 65 -6.63 -8.00 -5.92
CA GLN A 65 -7.18 -7.65 -7.23
C GLN A 65 -6.08 -7.16 -8.19
N GLU A 66 -5.07 -6.46 -7.67
CA GLU A 66 -4.03 -5.81 -8.44
C GLU A 66 -2.69 -5.91 -7.73
N LEU A 67 -1.62 -6.19 -8.49
CA LEU A 67 -0.23 -6.18 -8.01
C LEU A 67 0.54 -4.93 -8.45
N GLU A 68 -0.11 -4.05 -9.21
CA GLU A 68 0.48 -2.84 -9.77
C GLU A 68 -0.31 -1.63 -9.29
N LEU A 69 0.38 -0.69 -8.64
CA LEU A 69 -0.22 0.48 -8.02
C LEU A 69 0.33 1.77 -8.61
N LEU A 70 -0.57 2.69 -8.96
CA LEU A 70 -0.23 4.05 -9.32
C LEU A 70 -0.36 4.96 -8.09
N ASN A 71 0.76 5.40 -7.53
CA ASN A 71 0.78 6.25 -6.36
C ASN A 71 0.61 7.74 -6.76
N THR A 72 -0.62 8.24 -6.69
CA THR A 72 -0.94 9.67 -6.95
C THR A 72 -0.99 10.51 -5.67
N SER A 73 -0.84 9.89 -4.50
CA SER A 73 -0.93 10.56 -3.21
C SER A 73 0.06 11.71 -3.01
N PRO A 74 1.30 11.72 -3.57
CA PRO A 74 2.16 12.90 -3.52
C PRO A 74 1.58 14.14 -4.23
N LEU A 75 0.64 13.95 -5.16
CA LEU A 75 0.00 15.03 -5.93
C LEU A 75 -1.36 15.43 -5.34
N THR A 76 -2.12 14.45 -4.86
CA THR A 76 -3.52 14.64 -4.44
C THR A 76 -3.69 14.74 -2.92
N GLY A 77 -2.74 14.20 -2.14
CA GLY A 77 -2.90 13.95 -0.71
C GLY A 77 -3.87 12.82 -0.37
N VAL A 78 -4.41 12.12 -1.36
CA VAL A 78 -5.38 11.03 -1.17
C VAL A 78 -4.67 9.68 -1.25
N PRO A 79 -4.74 8.83 -0.20
CA PRO A 79 -4.12 7.51 -0.20
C PRO A 79 -4.80 6.57 -1.20
N ARG A 80 -4.03 5.59 -1.71
CA ARG A 80 -4.56 4.47 -2.50
C ARG A 80 -4.37 3.17 -1.73
N THR A 81 -5.45 2.40 -1.60
CA THR A 81 -5.49 1.15 -0.84
C THR A 81 -5.97 0.01 -1.74
N VAL A 82 -5.33 -1.15 -1.65
CA VAL A 82 -5.70 -2.40 -2.32
C VAL A 82 -6.03 -3.44 -1.25
N PRO A 83 -7.25 -4.00 -1.23
CA PRO A 83 -7.62 -5.01 -0.25
C PRO A 83 -6.88 -6.32 -0.50
N VAL A 84 -6.58 -7.02 0.60
CA VAL A 84 -5.94 -8.34 0.64
C VAL A 84 -6.89 -9.31 1.34
N THR A 85 -7.12 -10.47 0.73
CA THR A 85 -7.88 -11.56 1.35
C THR A 85 -6.96 -12.76 1.53
N LEU A 86 -6.78 -13.20 2.77
CA LEU A 86 -5.95 -14.35 3.09
C LEU A 86 -6.82 -15.60 3.22
N VAL A 87 -6.53 -16.61 2.40
CA VAL A 87 -7.21 -17.90 2.44
C VAL A 87 -6.22 -19.03 2.71
N THR A 88 -6.70 -20.11 3.32
CA THR A 88 -5.94 -21.34 3.49
C THR A 88 -6.52 -22.45 2.64
N VAL A 89 -5.63 -23.32 2.17
CA VAL A 89 -6.00 -24.53 1.41
C VAL A 89 -5.66 -25.76 2.24
N GLU A 90 -6.65 -26.62 2.44
CA GLU A 90 -6.53 -27.88 3.17
C GLU A 90 -6.11 -29.04 2.24
N VAL A 91 -5.65 -30.18 2.79
CA VAL A 91 -5.26 -31.37 1.99
C VAL A 91 -6.36 -31.85 1.05
N GLY A 92 -7.63 -31.72 1.48
CA GLY A 92 -8.80 -32.07 0.66
C GLY A 92 -9.13 -31.06 -0.45
N GLY A 93 -8.34 -29.98 -0.60
CA GLY A 93 -8.59 -28.91 -1.55
C GLY A 93 -9.67 -27.91 -1.12
N ALA A 94 -10.21 -28.05 0.09
CA ALA A 94 -11.13 -27.07 0.65
C ALA A 94 -10.41 -25.74 0.88
N VAL A 95 -11.07 -24.65 0.49
CA VAL A 95 -10.59 -23.27 0.67
C VAL A 95 -11.42 -22.62 1.76
N SER A 96 -10.76 -22.02 2.75
CA SER A 96 -11.44 -21.27 3.82
C SER A 96 -10.71 -19.97 4.11
N GLU A 97 -11.46 -18.96 4.57
CA GLU A 97 -10.86 -17.74 5.09
C GLU A 97 -10.07 -18.02 6.37
N LEU A 98 -8.98 -17.28 6.55
CA LEU A 98 -8.12 -17.45 7.71
C LEU A 98 -8.86 -17.03 8.99
N SER A 99 -8.98 -17.96 9.93
CA SER A 99 -9.69 -17.74 11.21
C SER A 99 -8.84 -17.12 12.30
N GLU A 100 -7.52 -17.06 12.13
CA GLU A 100 -6.55 -16.57 13.11
C GLU A 100 -5.92 -15.26 12.68
N PRO A 101 -5.41 -14.43 13.61
CA PRO A 101 -4.76 -13.18 13.26
C PRO A 101 -3.51 -13.45 12.41
N PRO A 102 -3.45 -12.96 11.16
CA PRO A 102 -2.27 -13.07 10.32
C PRO A 102 -1.16 -12.11 10.78
N GLY A 103 0.07 -12.39 10.38
CA GLY A 103 1.14 -11.40 10.34
C GLY A 103 1.52 -11.06 8.90
N CYS A 104 1.96 -9.82 8.69
CA CYS A 104 2.44 -9.36 7.40
C CYS A 104 3.50 -8.27 7.55
N GLU A 105 4.38 -8.18 6.57
CA GLU A 105 5.47 -7.20 6.53
C GLU A 105 5.79 -6.81 5.09
N SER A 106 5.98 -5.51 4.85
CA SER A 106 6.53 -5.01 3.59
C SER A 106 8.04 -4.91 3.69
N ALA A 107 8.75 -5.46 2.70
CA ALA A 107 10.21 -5.36 2.61
C ALA A 107 10.70 -3.90 2.42
N ASP A 108 9.84 -3.01 1.91
CA ASP A 108 10.15 -1.60 1.73
C ASP A 108 8.95 -0.72 2.09
N THR A 109 8.90 -0.31 3.36
CA THR A 109 7.85 0.57 3.91
C THR A 109 7.91 2.01 3.38
N GLN A 110 9.00 2.40 2.69
CA GLN A 110 9.10 3.69 2.03
C GLN A 110 8.45 3.70 0.64
N VAL A 111 8.01 2.53 0.15
CA VAL A 111 7.35 2.37 -1.15
C VAL A 111 5.92 1.83 -1.01
N LEU A 112 5.71 0.85 -0.13
CA LEU A 112 4.40 0.23 0.07
C LEU A 112 4.21 -0.15 1.55
N GLN A 113 3.08 0.24 2.14
CA GLN A 113 2.71 -0.13 3.50
C GLN A 113 1.66 -1.24 3.53
N VAL A 114 1.58 -1.93 4.66
CA VAL A 114 0.57 -2.95 4.97
C VAL A 114 -0.26 -2.49 6.16
N SER A 115 -1.54 -2.85 6.21
CA SER A 115 -2.39 -2.60 7.39
C SER A 115 -2.01 -3.51 8.55
N GLU A 116 -2.32 -3.10 9.78
CA GLU A 116 -2.08 -3.92 10.97
C GLU A 116 -2.84 -5.26 10.94
N GLY A 117 -4.01 -5.29 10.30
CA GLY A 117 -4.82 -6.49 10.13
C GLY A 117 -4.44 -7.37 8.94
N CYS A 118 -3.46 -6.97 8.13
CA CYS A 118 -3.04 -7.64 6.89
C CYS A 118 -4.16 -7.85 5.87
N ASP A 119 -5.20 -7.01 5.93
CA ASP A 119 -6.36 -6.98 5.06
C ASP A 119 -6.24 -5.93 3.93
N ALA A 120 -5.15 -5.14 3.93
CA ALA A 120 -4.90 -4.14 2.90
C ALA A 120 -3.42 -3.80 2.75
N VAL A 121 -3.02 -3.44 1.52
CA VAL A 121 -1.77 -2.74 1.22
C VAL A 121 -2.09 -1.34 0.71
N PHE A 122 -1.26 -0.34 1.03
CA PHE A 122 -1.58 1.04 0.65
C PHE A 122 -0.35 1.92 0.46
N VAL A 123 -0.57 3.03 -0.25
CA VAL A 123 0.36 4.16 -0.41
C VAL A 123 -0.34 5.42 0.09
N GLY A 124 0.28 6.12 1.04
CA GLY A 124 -0.32 7.19 1.84
C GLY A 124 0.32 8.57 1.69
N GLY A 125 1.32 8.70 0.82
CA GLY A 125 1.93 9.99 0.45
C GLY A 125 3.24 10.29 1.16
N LYS A 126 3.60 9.50 2.19
CA LYS A 126 4.98 9.47 2.72
C LYS A 126 5.91 8.72 1.77
N GLU A 127 5.35 7.79 0.99
CA GLU A 127 6.05 7.00 -0.02
C GLU A 127 6.23 7.86 -1.28
N SER A 128 7.36 8.56 -1.35
CA SER A 128 7.69 9.45 -2.48
C SER A 128 8.40 8.72 -3.63
N ARG A 129 8.68 7.42 -3.47
CA ARG A 129 9.41 6.60 -4.42
C ARG A 129 8.57 5.42 -4.88
N GLY A 130 8.62 5.14 -6.17
CA GLY A 130 8.07 3.91 -6.75
C GLY A 130 9.16 2.84 -6.85
N ALA A 131 8.77 1.57 -6.79
CA ALA A 131 9.67 0.44 -7.00
C ALA A 131 8.97 -0.77 -7.60
N ARG A 132 9.73 -1.60 -8.31
CA ARG A 132 9.25 -2.81 -8.99
C ARG A 132 9.67 -4.05 -8.19
N GLY A 133 8.70 -4.90 -7.88
CA GLY A 133 8.94 -6.14 -7.13
C GLY A 133 9.15 -5.92 -5.64
N VAL A 134 8.45 -4.97 -5.03
CA VAL A 134 8.40 -4.81 -3.58
C VAL A 134 7.76 -6.07 -3.00
N ARG A 135 8.50 -6.80 -2.17
CA ARG A 135 7.99 -8.02 -1.53
C ARG A 135 7.14 -7.66 -0.32
N VAL A 136 5.94 -8.22 -0.27
CA VAL A 136 5.10 -8.23 0.93
C VAL A 136 4.96 -9.68 1.38
N ASP A 137 5.41 -9.95 2.59
CA ASP A 137 5.40 -11.26 3.21
C ASP A 137 4.16 -11.39 4.12
N PHE A 138 3.47 -12.52 4.04
CA PHE A 138 2.30 -12.88 4.85
C PHE A 138 2.59 -14.22 5.54
N TRP A 139 2.21 -14.34 6.80
CA TRP A 139 2.38 -15.59 7.54
C TRP A 139 1.24 -15.86 8.52
N ALA A 140 0.97 -17.14 8.72
CA ALA A 140 0.03 -17.64 9.70
C ALA A 140 0.53 -18.99 10.23
N ARG A 141 0.75 -19.08 11.54
CA ARG A 141 1.38 -20.25 12.20
C ARG A 141 2.74 -20.59 11.59
N ARG A 142 2.79 -21.65 10.75
CA ARG A 142 3.98 -22.18 10.06
C ARG A 142 3.93 -21.93 8.55
N LEU A 143 2.83 -21.35 8.05
CA LEU A 143 2.60 -21.08 6.65
C LEU A 143 3.13 -19.70 6.31
N HIS A 144 3.82 -19.60 5.19
CA HIS A 144 4.38 -18.36 4.66
C HIS A 144 3.97 -18.22 3.20
N ALA A 145 3.68 -16.98 2.79
CA ALA A 145 3.41 -16.63 1.41
C ALA A 145 3.93 -15.21 1.14
N SER A 146 4.26 -14.91 -0.11
CA SER A 146 4.77 -13.60 -0.49
C SER A 146 4.14 -13.14 -1.80
N LEU A 147 3.89 -11.83 -1.90
CA LEU A 147 3.49 -11.18 -3.15
C LEU A 147 4.54 -10.15 -3.55
N LEU A 148 4.70 -9.93 -4.85
CA LEU A 148 5.59 -8.92 -5.43
C LEU A 148 4.76 -7.83 -6.06
N PHE A 149 4.80 -6.63 -5.48
CA PHE A 149 4.08 -5.46 -5.95
C PHE A 149 4.97 -4.53 -6.80
N THR A 150 4.35 -3.85 -7.75
CA THR A 150 4.97 -2.74 -8.48
C THR A 150 4.25 -1.46 -8.13
N VAL A 151 4.99 -0.47 -7.61
CA VAL A 151 4.46 0.85 -7.27
C VAL A 151 5.09 1.87 -8.20
N TRP A 152 4.27 2.62 -8.92
CA TRP A 152 4.67 3.73 -9.77
C TRP A 152 4.46 5.04 -9.04
N ALA A 153 5.49 5.86 -8.92
CA ALA A 153 5.39 7.18 -8.29
C ALA A 153 5.73 8.30 -9.28
N PRO A 154 5.11 9.49 -9.14
CA PRO A 154 5.41 10.63 -9.99
C PRO A 154 6.82 11.14 -9.71
N LEU A 155 7.58 11.38 -10.76
CA LEU A 155 8.87 12.04 -10.66
C LEU A 155 8.66 13.55 -10.48
N LEU A 156 9.15 14.08 -9.36
CA LEU A 156 9.07 15.50 -9.03
C LEU A 156 10.41 16.21 -9.32
N PRO A 157 10.40 17.49 -9.71
CA PRO A 157 9.22 18.37 -9.90
C PRO A 157 8.44 18.07 -11.19
N LEU A 158 7.16 18.48 -11.22
CA LEU A 158 6.29 18.36 -12.40
C LEU A 158 6.76 19.29 -13.53
N ARG A 159 6.53 18.89 -14.78
CA ARG A 159 6.74 19.75 -15.94
C ARG A 159 5.48 20.57 -16.22
N VAL A 160 5.62 21.90 -16.19
CA VAL A 160 4.54 22.83 -16.54
C VAL A 160 4.65 23.19 -18.02
N GLN A 161 3.55 23.05 -18.75
CA GLN A 161 3.44 23.47 -20.14
C GLN A 161 2.33 24.52 -20.27
N LEU A 162 2.67 25.65 -20.87
CA LEU A 162 1.74 26.73 -21.21
C LEU A 162 1.43 26.64 -22.71
N GLY A 163 0.17 26.87 -23.09
CA GLY A 163 -0.20 26.96 -24.51
C GLY A 163 0.35 28.22 -25.17
N ASP A 164 0.20 29.36 -24.50
CA ASP A 164 0.68 30.68 -24.91
C ASP A 164 1.37 31.32 -23.71
N THR A 165 2.54 31.91 -23.94
CA THR A 165 3.35 32.56 -22.92
C THR A 165 3.18 34.08 -22.91
N ALA A 166 2.51 34.66 -23.91
CA ALA A 166 2.31 36.10 -24.05
C ALA A 166 0.83 36.43 -24.23
N LEU A 167 0.15 36.77 -23.12
CA LEU A 167 -1.28 37.06 -23.12
C LEU A 167 -1.54 38.54 -23.36
N GLU A 168 -2.39 38.85 -24.34
CA GLU A 168 -2.77 40.24 -24.64
C GLU A 168 -4.01 40.67 -23.85
N GLN A 169 -4.15 41.99 -23.66
CA GLN A 169 -5.37 42.58 -23.13
C GLN A 169 -6.50 42.47 -24.17
N VAL A 170 -7.66 41.97 -23.75
CA VAL A 170 -8.87 41.93 -24.57
C VAL A 170 -9.44 43.35 -24.66
N ARG A 171 -9.28 43.99 -25.82
CA ARG A 171 -9.79 45.35 -26.06
C ARG A 171 -11.31 45.40 -25.90
N GLY A 172 -11.80 46.45 -25.24
CA GLY A 172 -13.23 46.68 -25.04
C GLY A 172 -13.88 45.86 -23.91
N TRP A 173 -13.17 44.91 -23.30
CA TRP A 173 -13.66 44.13 -22.16
C TRP A 173 -13.09 44.68 -20.84
N ARG A 174 -13.99 45.04 -19.92
CA ARG A 174 -13.67 45.51 -18.57
C ARG A 174 -14.58 44.81 -17.57
N LEU A 175 -14.01 44.24 -16.51
CA LEU A 175 -14.81 43.67 -15.44
C LEU A 175 -15.10 44.76 -14.39
N PRO A 176 -16.34 44.86 -13.87
CA PRO A 176 -16.64 45.71 -12.72
C PRO A 176 -15.72 45.34 -11.55
N GLY A 177 -15.12 46.31 -10.87
CA GLY A 177 -14.24 46.00 -9.75
C GLY A 177 -15.03 45.61 -8.50
N ASN A 178 -14.56 44.58 -7.79
CA ASN A 178 -15.14 44.20 -6.49
C ASN A 178 -15.07 45.38 -5.51
N THR A 179 -16.19 45.66 -4.84
CA THR A 179 -16.32 46.73 -3.84
C THR A 179 -15.78 46.36 -2.46
N ASP A 180 -15.25 45.15 -2.26
CA ASP A 180 -14.93 44.58 -0.95
C ASP A 180 -13.48 44.84 -0.48
N SER A 181 -12.87 45.92 -0.95
CA SER A 181 -11.67 46.49 -0.32
C SER A 181 -11.95 47.94 0.04
N SER A 182 -12.81 48.15 1.02
CA SER A 182 -13.02 49.45 1.64
C SER A 182 -12.03 49.69 2.78
N ALA A 183 -11.51 50.92 2.84
CA ALA A 183 -10.71 51.59 3.87
C ALA A 183 -9.18 51.46 3.74
N VAL A 184 -8.53 52.45 3.12
CA VAL A 184 -7.93 53.61 3.83
C VAL A 184 -7.86 54.82 2.86
N ASP A 185 -8.63 55.86 3.19
CA ASP A 185 -8.53 57.32 2.97
C ASP A 185 -7.69 57.92 1.82
N VAL A 186 -8.29 58.82 1.04
CA VAL A 186 -8.18 60.30 1.19
C VAL A 186 -9.42 60.95 0.56
N GLU A 187 -10.03 61.85 1.32
CA GLU A 187 -11.17 62.69 0.95
C GLU A 187 -10.79 63.71 -0.14
N ASP A 188 -11.65 63.85 -1.15
CA ASP A 188 -11.83 65.12 -1.86
C ASP A 188 -13.26 65.18 -2.40
N HIS A 189 -13.88 66.34 -2.34
CA HIS A 189 -15.29 66.59 -2.66
C HIS A 189 -15.45 67.05 -4.11
N GLY A 190 -16.34 66.38 -4.87
CA GLY A 190 -16.79 66.86 -6.18
C GLY A 190 -17.38 65.78 -7.09
N GLU A 191 -18.68 65.93 -7.36
CA GLU A 191 -19.44 65.43 -8.54
C GLU A 191 -19.86 63.93 -8.58
N ASP A 192 -21.14 63.73 -8.21
CA ASP A 192 -21.81 62.48 -7.84
C ASP A 192 -22.44 61.65 -8.99
N ALA A 193 -21.80 61.58 -10.16
CA ALA A 193 -22.20 60.63 -11.23
C ALA A 193 -21.03 59.77 -11.75
N GLU A 194 -19.80 60.27 -11.73
CA GLU A 194 -18.62 59.57 -12.26
C GLU A 194 -17.89 58.70 -11.24
N ARG A 195 -18.06 58.96 -9.93
CA ARG A 195 -17.46 58.13 -8.86
C ARG A 195 -18.07 56.73 -8.71
N ARG A 196 -19.17 56.43 -9.43
CA ARG A 196 -19.76 55.09 -9.52
C ARG A 196 -19.18 54.24 -10.66
N ALA A 197 -18.25 54.75 -11.47
CA ALA A 197 -17.37 53.93 -12.31
C ALA A 197 -16.35 53.18 -11.42
N ARG A 198 -16.87 52.35 -10.52
CA ARG A 198 -16.16 51.57 -9.52
C ARG A 198 -15.22 50.59 -10.22
N SER A 199 -13.94 51.00 -10.29
CA SER A 199 -12.74 50.17 -10.49
C SER A 199 -12.83 49.10 -11.58
N CYS A 200 -13.21 49.48 -12.81
CA CYS A 200 -13.13 48.61 -13.97
C CYS A 200 -11.69 48.12 -14.22
N ARG A 201 -11.44 46.81 -14.14
CA ARG A 201 -10.11 46.21 -14.41
C ARG A 201 -10.03 45.67 -15.84
N PRO A 202 -8.86 45.79 -16.52
CA PRO A 202 -8.67 45.23 -17.85
C PRO A 202 -8.74 43.69 -17.80
N GLN A 203 -9.38 43.09 -18.80
CA GLN A 203 -9.41 41.64 -18.97
C GLN A 203 -8.29 41.21 -19.92
N TYR A 204 -7.55 40.17 -19.57
CA TYR A 204 -6.53 39.55 -20.43
C TYR A 204 -7.04 38.24 -21.03
N GLN A 205 -6.41 37.83 -22.12
CA GLN A 205 -6.55 36.50 -22.71
C GLN A 205 -6.22 35.42 -21.67
N ARG A 206 -6.67 34.19 -21.93
CA ARG A 206 -6.39 33.03 -21.08
C ARG A 206 -5.72 31.95 -21.89
N THR A 207 -4.77 31.26 -21.27
CA THR A 207 -4.11 30.10 -21.87
C THR A 207 -4.35 28.84 -21.04
N ALA A 208 -4.26 27.69 -21.70
CA ALA A 208 -4.27 26.41 -21.02
C ALA A 208 -2.92 26.16 -20.34
N VAL A 209 -2.98 25.71 -19.08
CA VAL A 209 -1.83 25.24 -18.32
C VAL A 209 -1.96 23.73 -18.17
N ARG A 210 -0.90 22.98 -18.49
CA ARG A 210 -0.83 21.54 -18.29
C ARG A 210 0.29 21.19 -17.34
N PHE A 211 0.01 20.31 -16.39
CA PHE A 211 1.00 19.73 -15.49
C PHE A 211 1.25 18.28 -15.92
N LEU A 212 2.51 17.98 -16.21
CA LEU A 212 2.93 16.72 -16.78
C LEU A 212 3.94 16.02 -15.86
N ALA A 213 3.83 14.70 -15.73
CA ALA A 213 4.75 13.88 -14.94
C ALA A 213 5.14 12.58 -15.63
N HIS A 214 6.38 12.15 -15.40
CA HIS A 214 6.76 10.75 -15.56
C HIS A 214 6.33 9.98 -14.31
N PHE A 215 5.88 8.75 -14.49
CA PHE A 215 5.70 7.81 -13.39
C PHE A 215 6.76 6.73 -13.48
N VAL A 216 7.49 6.52 -12.38
CA VAL A 216 8.69 5.68 -12.37
C VAL A 216 8.67 4.66 -11.25
N ALA A 217 9.39 3.56 -11.49
CA ALA A 217 9.65 2.51 -10.52
C ALA A 217 11.15 2.15 -10.51
N HIS A 218 11.75 2.14 -9.33
CA HIS A 218 13.13 1.71 -9.11
C HIS A 218 13.22 0.18 -9.08
N PRO A 219 14.30 -0.42 -9.61
CA PRO A 219 14.57 -1.84 -9.40
C PRO A 219 14.98 -2.09 -7.95
N GLN A 220 14.55 -3.22 -7.39
CA GLN A 220 14.94 -3.62 -6.03
C GLN A 220 16.39 -4.12 -5.93
N ASP A 221 16.97 -4.58 -7.04
CA ASP A 221 18.31 -5.18 -7.09
C ASP A 221 19.47 -4.14 -7.05
N GLY A 222 19.19 -2.89 -6.65
CA GLY A 222 20.18 -1.81 -6.63
C GLY A 222 20.61 -1.30 -8.01
N GLY A 223 19.92 -1.72 -9.07
CA GLY A 223 20.11 -1.21 -10.42
C GLY A 223 19.83 0.31 -10.51
N ARG A 224 20.56 1.00 -11.39
CA ARG A 224 20.38 2.45 -11.58
C ARG A 224 19.29 2.82 -12.60
N HIS A 225 18.81 1.86 -13.37
CA HIS A 225 17.88 2.14 -14.46
C HIS A 225 16.44 2.14 -13.95
N LEU A 226 15.79 3.30 -14.04
CA LEU A 226 14.37 3.46 -13.73
C LEU A 226 13.51 2.83 -14.81
N SER A 227 12.45 2.14 -14.39
CA SER A 227 11.35 1.82 -15.28
C SER A 227 10.42 3.03 -15.37
N TYR A 228 9.84 3.28 -16.54
CA TYR A 228 8.90 4.37 -16.79
C TYR A 228 7.54 3.80 -17.24
N LEU A 229 6.45 4.43 -16.80
CA LEU A 229 5.09 4.07 -17.19
C LEU A 229 4.46 5.18 -18.07
N PRO A 230 4.01 4.87 -19.31
CA PRO A 230 4.22 3.62 -20.05
C PRO A 230 5.64 3.49 -20.65
N GLY A 231 6.38 4.60 -20.76
CA GLY A 231 7.73 4.65 -21.33
C GLY A 231 8.41 6.00 -21.04
N PRO A 232 9.74 6.11 -21.23
CA PRO A 232 10.51 7.31 -20.90
C PRO A 232 10.18 8.54 -21.75
N GLU A 233 9.63 8.34 -22.95
CA GLU A 233 9.19 9.37 -23.89
C GLU A 233 7.82 9.95 -23.53
N TRP A 234 7.05 9.26 -22.69
CA TRP A 234 5.69 9.65 -22.34
C TRP A 234 5.65 10.45 -21.05
N LEU A 235 4.95 11.57 -21.12
CA LEU A 235 4.58 12.39 -19.98
C LEU A 235 3.06 12.31 -19.81
N LEU A 236 2.60 11.93 -18.63
CA LEU A 236 1.18 11.82 -18.31
C LEU A 236 0.66 13.18 -17.84
N ASP A 237 -0.52 13.56 -18.33
CA ASP A 237 -1.21 14.78 -17.92
C ASP A 237 -1.91 14.59 -16.57
N VAL A 238 -1.35 15.22 -15.55
CA VAL A 238 -1.83 15.19 -14.16
C VAL A 238 -2.51 16.50 -13.76
N THR A 239 -2.87 17.37 -14.72
CA THR A 239 -3.48 18.68 -14.47
C THR A 239 -4.72 18.56 -13.58
N HIS A 240 -5.58 17.59 -13.83
CA HIS A 240 -6.81 17.36 -13.06
C HIS A 240 -6.55 16.97 -11.59
N LEU A 241 -5.38 16.39 -11.28
CA LEU A 241 -4.99 16.01 -9.91
C LEU A 241 -4.48 17.21 -9.11
N VAL A 242 -3.79 18.15 -9.77
CA VAL A 242 -3.12 19.28 -9.10
C VAL A 242 -3.84 20.61 -9.27
N ALA A 243 -4.89 20.69 -10.09
CA ALA A 243 -5.59 21.94 -10.40
C ALA A 243 -6.07 22.70 -9.15
N GLY A 244 -6.54 21.99 -8.12
CA GLY A 244 -6.97 22.62 -6.85
C GLY A 244 -5.84 23.22 -6.02
N TRP A 245 -4.59 22.81 -6.27
CA TRP A 245 -3.40 23.24 -5.55
C TRP A 245 -2.59 24.28 -6.33
N ALA A 246 -2.80 24.36 -7.64
CA ALA A 246 -2.13 25.30 -8.51
C ALA A 246 -2.53 26.75 -8.18
N ARG A 247 -1.53 27.61 -7.98
CA ARG A 247 -1.74 29.04 -7.74
C ARG A 247 -0.85 29.85 -8.66
N VAL A 248 -1.40 30.94 -9.17
CA VAL A 248 -0.65 31.94 -9.93
C VAL A 248 0.07 32.84 -8.92
N GLN A 249 1.41 32.86 -8.98
CA GLN A 249 2.21 33.68 -8.06
C GLN A 249 2.12 35.17 -8.40
N ASP A 250 2.15 35.51 -9.69
CA ASP A 250 1.97 36.89 -10.17
C ASP A 250 0.84 36.95 -11.21
N PRO A 251 -0.36 37.43 -10.81
CA PRO A 251 -1.52 37.57 -11.70
C PRO A 251 -1.38 38.73 -12.70
N ARG A 252 -0.23 39.42 -12.75
CA ARG A 252 0.07 40.44 -13.77
C ARG A 252 0.82 39.86 -14.95
N VAL A 253 1.37 38.65 -14.81
CA VAL A 253 2.15 37.93 -15.84
C VAL A 253 1.28 36.87 -16.53
N ALA A 254 0.07 36.60 -16.02
CA ALA A 254 -0.91 35.66 -16.59
C ALA A 254 -2.35 36.14 -16.37
#